data_AF-X1B6C1-F1
#
_entry.id   AF-X1B6C1-F1
#
_cell.length_a   1.000
_cell.length_b   1.000
_cell.length_c   1.000
_cell.angle_alpha   90.00
_cell.angle_beta   90.00
_cell.angle_gamma   90.00
#
_symmetry.space_group_name_H-M   'P 1'
#
loop_
_entity.id
_entity.type
_entity.pdbx_description
1 polymer ?
#
loop_
_entity_poly.entity_id
_entity_poly.type
_entity_poly.pdbx_seq_one_letter_code
_entity_poly.pdbx_strand_id
1 'polypeptide(L)'
;MALELGNILKRGIIAGRVNENLPPEMSTILGCLHGSTLKPNDILVMARDYHKDSRMLKRAYAAGILSTGVDILNLHDSTFPLLQFSIRRFGASGGAYFSTGHLYNNDVEITFLDAGGFIYTSSQLEELVRTSRKFPKNVRRAEPINIGKISSIPHTVDIYMKALPQFVNKAKISDANLKIVV
;
A
#
# COMPACT_ATOMS: atom_id res chain seq x y z
N MET A 1 -7.11 -14.71 -20.93
CA MET A 1 -7.06 -13.24 -20.72
C MET A 1 -5.63 -12.92 -20.30
N ALA A 2 -4.79 -12.43 -21.22
CA ALA A 2 -3.44 -12.00 -20.84
C ALA A 2 -3.61 -10.79 -19.92
N LEU A 3 -3.04 -10.83 -18.71
CA LEU A 3 -3.10 -9.69 -17.81
C LEU A 3 -2.27 -8.54 -18.39
N GLU A 4 -2.93 -7.45 -18.76
CA GLU A 4 -2.27 -6.26 -19.30
C GLU A 4 -1.80 -5.31 -18.19
N LEU A 5 -1.16 -5.86 -17.16
CA LEU A 5 -0.52 -5.09 -16.08
C LEU A 5 0.53 -4.10 -16.60
N GLY A 6 1.08 -4.36 -17.80
CA GLY A 6 1.97 -3.42 -18.48
C GLY A 6 1.32 -2.08 -18.81
N ASN A 7 0.01 -2.03 -19.03
CA ASN A 7 -0.68 -0.78 -19.41
C ASN A 7 -0.84 0.20 -18.25
N ILE A 8 -0.72 -0.28 -17.01
CA ILE A 8 -0.80 0.55 -15.80
C ILE A 8 0.57 0.84 -15.18
N LEU A 9 1.67 0.30 -15.74
CA LEU A 9 3.02 0.68 -15.34
C LEU A 9 3.46 1.91 -16.14
N LYS A 10 3.42 3.08 -15.51
CA LYS A 10 3.76 4.37 -16.12
C LYS A 10 5.00 4.95 -15.43
N ARG A 11 6.13 4.96 -16.13
CA ARG A 11 7.39 5.58 -15.66
C ARG A 11 7.83 5.13 -14.24
N GLY A 12 7.71 3.84 -13.94
CA GLY A 12 8.07 3.30 -12.63
C GLY A 12 7.01 3.50 -11.54
N ILE A 13 5.74 3.71 -11.93
CA ILE A 13 4.60 3.83 -11.03
C ILE A 13 3.49 2.92 -11.53
N ILE A 14 2.80 2.22 -10.63
CA ILE A 14 1.56 1.51 -10.96
C ILE A 14 0.39 2.46 -10.77
N ALA A 15 -0.15 2.99 -11.87
CA ALA A 15 -1.26 3.92 -11.86
C ALA A 15 -2.19 3.70 -13.05
N GLY A 16 -3.49 3.84 -12.82
CA GLY A 16 -4.48 3.70 -13.87
C GLY A 16 -5.81 4.36 -13.54
N ARG A 17 -6.61 4.51 -14.58
CA ARG A 17 -7.96 5.02 -14.49
C ARG A 17 -8.88 3.93 -13.96
N VAL A 18 -9.50 4.24 -12.84
CA VAL A 18 -10.36 3.34 -12.08
C VAL A 18 -11.52 2.88 -12.96
N ASN A 19 -11.81 1.57 -12.96
CA ASN A 19 -12.86 0.92 -13.77
C ASN A 19 -12.68 0.97 -15.30
N GLU A 20 -11.56 1.51 -15.80
CA GLU A 20 -11.18 1.41 -17.20
C GLU A 20 -10.02 0.42 -17.35
N ASN A 21 -8.78 0.88 -17.11
CA ASN A 21 -7.59 0.04 -17.15
C ASN A 21 -7.11 -0.40 -15.76
N LEU A 22 -7.67 0.15 -14.68
CA LEU A 22 -7.49 -0.32 -13.30
C LEU A 22 -8.84 -0.68 -12.65
N PRO A 23 -9.49 -1.77 -13.07
CA PRO A 23 -10.68 -2.27 -12.39
C PRO A 23 -10.33 -3.00 -11.07
N PRO A 24 -11.30 -3.24 -10.16
CA PRO A 24 -11.08 -3.94 -8.89
C PRO A 24 -10.38 -5.29 -9.04
N GLU A 25 -10.72 -6.07 -10.06
CA GLU A 25 -10.14 -7.39 -10.36
C GLU A 25 -8.63 -7.29 -10.57
N MET A 26 -8.18 -6.24 -11.25
CA MET A 26 -6.75 -5.97 -11.45
C MET A 26 -6.05 -5.70 -10.12
N SER A 27 -6.71 -4.95 -9.22
CA SER A 27 -6.20 -4.70 -7.88
C SER A 27 -6.13 -5.98 -7.04
N THR A 28 -7.12 -6.85 -7.12
CA THR A 28 -7.08 -8.18 -6.49
C THR A 28 -5.91 -9.01 -7.00
N ILE A 29 -5.64 -8.98 -8.30
CA ILE A 29 -4.53 -9.74 -8.90
C ILE A 29 -3.18 -9.16 -8.47
N LEU A 30 -3.04 -7.83 -8.41
CA LEU A 30 -1.87 -7.17 -7.81
C LEU A 30 -1.66 -7.60 -6.36
N GLY A 31 -2.73 -7.69 -5.57
CA GLY A 31 -2.68 -8.21 -4.20
C GLY A 31 -2.19 -9.66 -4.15
N CYS A 32 -2.68 -10.51 -5.04
CA CYS A 32 -2.21 -11.90 -5.14
C CYS A 32 -0.72 -12.00 -5.48
N LEU A 33 -0.27 -11.21 -6.46
CA LEU A 33 1.13 -11.20 -6.91
C LEU A 33 2.05 -10.66 -5.81
N HIS A 34 1.70 -9.52 -5.21
CA HIS A 34 2.50 -8.93 -4.13
C HIS A 34 2.53 -9.82 -2.88
N GLY A 35 1.40 -10.39 -2.47
CA GLY A 35 1.37 -11.32 -1.34
C GLY A 35 2.26 -12.55 -1.57
N SER A 36 2.34 -13.01 -2.82
CA SER A 36 3.21 -14.13 -3.19
C SER A 36 4.71 -13.82 -3.13
N THR A 37 5.11 -12.53 -3.15
CA THR A 37 6.51 -12.14 -2.93
C THR A 37 6.90 -12.10 -1.45
N LEU A 38 5.90 -12.06 -0.55
CA LEU A 38 6.07 -12.11 0.90
C LEU A 38 6.01 -13.56 1.41
N LYS A 39 6.41 -13.81 2.66
CA LYS A 39 6.28 -15.13 3.28
C LYS A 39 4.88 -15.33 3.89
N PRO A 40 4.41 -16.57 4.06
CA PRO A 40 3.21 -16.83 4.86
C PRO A 40 3.35 -16.26 6.28
N ASN A 41 2.26 -15.70 6.81
CA ASN A 41 2.17 -14.98 8.09
C ASN A 41 3.00 -13.69 8.18
N ASP A 42 3.61 -13.24 7.08
CA ASP A 42 4.14 -11.87 7.02
C ASP A 42 3.00 -10.87 7.18
N ILE A 43 3.35 -9.67 7.62
CA ILE A 43 2.41 -8.57 7.83
C ILE A 43 2.63 -7.52 6.75
N LEU A 44 1.56 -7.10 6.08
CA LEU A 44 1.54 -5.96 5.18
C LEU A 44 0.72 -4.82 5.80
N VAL A 45 1.27 -3.60 5.85
CA VAL A 45 0.48 -2.43 6.25
C VAL A 45 -0.18 -1.82 5.02
N MET A 46 -1.47 -1.50 5.09
CA MET A 46 -2.16 -0.84 3.98
C MET A 46 -2.86 0.43 4.40
N ALA A 47 -2.73 1.48 3.58
CA ALA A 47 -3.31 2.79 3.79
C ALA A 47 -3.88 3.37 2.49
N ARG A 48 -4.67 4.43 2.58
CA ARG A 48 -5.21 5.13 1.42
C ARG A 48 -5.43 6.62 1.68
N ASP A 49 -5.59 7.41 0.63
CA ASP A 49 -6.12 8.78 0.68
C ASP A 49 -7.64 8.84 0.96
N TYR A 50 -8.31 9.99 0.89
CA TYR A 50 -9.75 10.06 1.22
C TYR A 50 -10.71 9.60 0.11
N HIS A 51 -10.22 9.25 -1.08
CA HIS A 51 -11.08 9.03 -2.24
C HIS A 51 -11.79 7.66 -2.22
N LYS A 52 -13.00 7.62 -2.81
CA LYS A 52 -13.88 6.43 -2.81
C LYS A 52 -13.35 5.30 -3.69
N ASP A 53 -12.69 5.64 -4.77
CA ASP A 53 -12.02 4.73 -5.71
C ASP A 53 -10.79 4.07 -5.07
N SER A 54 -9.91 4.84 -4.42
CA SER A 54 -8.81 4.31 -3.60
C SER A 54 -9.32 3.32 -2.55
N ARG A 55 -10.44 3.65 -1.89
CA ARG A 55 -11.09 2.77 -0.90
C ARG A 55 -11.58 1.45 -1.53
N MET A 56 -12.18 1.50 -2.72
CA MET A 56 -12.64 0.31 -3.44
C MET A 56 -11.46 -0.58 -3.86
N LEU A 57 -10.46 0.00 -4.53
CA LEU A 57 -9.28 -0.73 -5.01
C LEU A 57 -8.52 -1.37 -3.85
N LYS A 58 -8.31 -0.64 -2.75
CA LYS A 58 -7.67 -1.19 -1.55
C LYS A 58 -8.39 -2.42 -1.00
N ARG A 59 -9.74 -2.45 -1.01
CA ARG A 59 -10.51 -3.62 -0.54
C ARG A 59 -10.33 -4.82 -1.46
N ALA A 60 -10.36 -4.60 -2.77
CA ALA A 60 -10.13 -5.65 -3.76
C ALA A 60 -8.71 -6.23 -3.62
N TYR A 61 -7.72 -5.34 -3.50
CA TYR A 61 -6.33 -5.70 -3.20
C TYR A 61 -6.17 -6.51 -1.92
N ALA A 62 -6.88 -6.14 -0.84
CA ALA A 62 -6.86 -6.86 0.42
C ALA A 62 -7.22 -8.34 0.24
N ALA A 63 -8.28 -8.63 -0.51
CA ALA A 63 -8.70 -10.00 -0.78
C ALA A 63 -7.59 -10.82 -1.46
N GLY A 64 -6.86 -10.19 -2.38
CA GLY A 64 -5.70 -10.79 -3.03
C GLY A 64 -4.60 -11.15 -2.04
N ILE A 65 -4.22 -10.22 -1.17
CA ILE A 65 -3.18 -10.43 -0.14
C ILE A 65 -3.57 -11.56 0.83
N LEU A 66 -4.78 -11.51 1.40
CA LEU A 66 -5.24 -12.49 2.39
C LEU A 66 -5.26 -13.91 1.81
N SER A 67 -5.58 -14.05 0.52
CA SER A 67 -5.58 -15.35 -0.18
C SER A 67 -4.21 -16.01 -0.30
N THR A 68 -3.12 -15.27 -0.03
CA THR A 68 -1.74 -15.78 -0.06
C THR A 68 -1.20 -16.16 1.33
N GLY A 69 -2.03 -15.99 2.37
CA GLY A 69 -1.68 -16.25 3.78
C GLY A 69 -0.86 -15.13 4.42
N VAL A 70 -0.92 -13.91 3.88
CA VAL A 70 -0.29 -12.71 4.43
C VAL A 70 -1.33 -11.94 5.23
N ASP A 71 -0.96 -11.51 6.43
CA ASP A 71 -1.80 -10.70 7.31
C ASP A 71 -1.73 -9.22 6.94
N ILE A 72 -2.82 -8.49 7.22
CA ILE A 72 -2.95 -7.07 6.91
C ILE A 72 -3.14 -6.28 8.20
N LEU A 73 -2.29 -5.28 8.41
CA LEU A 73 -2.59 -4.16 9.30
C LEU A 73 -3.21 -3.03 8.48
N ASN A 74 -4.49 -2.79 8.72
CA ASN A 74 -5.26 -1.81 7.97
C ASN A 74 -5.30 -0.47 8.70
N LEU A 75 -4.55 0.50 8.17
CA LEU A 75 -4.82 1.92 8.41
C LEU A 75 -6.02 2.33 7.54
N HIS A 76 -6.88 3.25 7.96
CA HIS A 76 -7.99 3.69 7.10
C HIS A 76 -7.50 4.73 6.09
N ASP A 77 -8.02 5.95 6.21
CA ASP A 77 -7.40 7.16 5.70
C ASP A 77 -6.13 7.40 6.50
N SER A 78 -5.04 7.67 5.81
CA SER A 78 -3.86 8.17 6.48
C SER A 78 -2.96 8.88 5.50
N THR A 79 -2.05 9.68 6.01
CA THR A 79 -0.96 10.22 5.20
C THR A 79 0.04 9.12 4.85
N PHE A 80 0.74 9.28 3.72
CA PHE A 80 1.80 8.36 3.31
C PHE A 80 2.92 8.18 4.38
N PRO A 81 3.39 9.25 5.08
CA PRO A 81 4.35 9.08 6.17
C PRO A 81 3.83 8.25 7.35
N LEU A 82 2.53 8.31 7.65
CA LEU A 82 1.94 7.46 8.71
C LEU A 82 2.00 5.98 8.32
N LEU A 83 1.79 5.65 7.04
CA LEU A 83 2.00 4.29 6.54
C LEU A 83 3.47 3.85 6.74
N GLN A 84 4.44 4.66 6.30
CA GLN A 84 5.87 4.34 6.45
C GLN A 84 6.28 4.16 7.91
N PHE A 85 5.79 5.05 8.79
CA PHE A 85 6.00 4.93 10.23
C PHE A 85 5.43 3.61 10.77
N SER A 86 4.22 3.25 10.34
CA SER A 86 3.54 2.03 10.80
C SER A 86 4.27 0.77 10.37
N ILE A 87 4.79 0.72 9.15
CA ILE A 87 5.60 -0.42 8.65
C ILE A 87 6.76 -0.68 9.61
N ARG A 88 7.57 0.35 9.90
CA ARG A 88 8.72 0.23 10.80
C ARG A 88 8.32 -0.02 12.24
N ARG A 89 7.25 0.63 12.71
CA ARG A 89 6.79 0.54 14.11
C ARG A 89 6.29 -0.85 14.47
N PHE A 90 5.61 -1.52 13.54
CA PHE A 90 5.04 -2.85 13.76
C PHE A 90 5.91 -3.98 13.18
N GLY A 91 7.08 -3.67 12.63
CA GLY A 91 7.96 -4.67 12.02
C GLY A 91 7.31 -5.40 10.85
N ALA A 92 6.48 -4.70 10.08
CA ALA A 92 5.79 -5.28 8.93
C ALA A 92 6.78 -5.53 7.78
N SER A 93 6.48 -6.53 6.94
CA SER A 93 7.32 -6.91 5.80
C SER A 93 7.18 -5.96 4.61
N GLY A 94 6.24 -5.03 4.65
CA GLY A 94 6.07 -3.98 3.64
C GLY A 94 4.75 -3.24 3.78
N GLY A 95 4.40 -2.49 2.74
CA GLY A 95 3.10 -1.83 2.66
C GLY A 95 2.60 -1.51 1.27
N ALA A 96 1.33 -1.10 1.23
CA ALA A 96 0.67 -0.61 0.02
C ALA A 96 -0.14 0.66 0.33
N TYR A 97 0.07 1.70 -0.47
CA TYR A 97 -0.66 2.97 -0.38
C TYR A 97 -1.47 3.19 -1.65
N PHE A 98 -2.73 3.60 -1.48
CA PHE A 98 -3.63 3.91 -2.59
C PHE A 98 -3.96 5.39 -2.56
N SER A 99 -3.63 6.11 -3.62
CA SER A 99 -3.97 7.52 -3.73
C SER A 99 -4.25 7.97 -5.14
N THR A 100 -5.24 8.81 -5.31
CA THR A 100 -5.46 9.57 -6.53
C THR A 100 -4.31 10.56 -6.69
N GLY A 101 -3.48 10.33 -7.70
CA GLY A 101 -2.31 11.17 -7.95
C GLY A 101 -2.71 12.51 -8.54
N HIS A 102 -2.09 13.61 -8.08
CA HIS A 102 -2.24 14.93 -8.72
C HIS A 102 -1.65 14.98 -10.15
N LEU A 103 -0.78 14.02 -10.48
CA LEU A 103 0.03 14.01 -11.70
C LEU A 103 -0.70 13.48 -12.94
N TYR A 104 -1.75 12.66 -12.77
CA TYR A 104 -2.34 11.87 -13.87
C TYR A 104 -3.88 11.92 -13.91
N ASN A 105 -4.48 13.12 -13.99
CA ASN A 105 -5.91 13.29 -14.34
C ASN A 105 -6.87 12.27 -13.67
N ASN A 106 -6.91 12.22 -12.33
CA ASN A 106 -7.77 11.31 -11.56
C ASN A 106 -7.45 9.80 -11.66
N ASP A 107 -6.28 9.40 -12.17
CA ASP A 107 -5.80 8.04 -12.02
C ASP A 107 -5.48 7.75 -10.54
N VAL A 108 -5.78 6.52 -10.10
CA VAL A 108 -5.34 6.03 -8.79
C VAL A 108 -3.98 5.35 -8.95
N GLU A 109 -3.04 5.78 -8.11
CA GLU A 109 -1.73 5.18 -7.91
C GLU A 109 -1.77 4.15 -6.79
N ILE A 110 -1.07 3.03 -7.00
CA ILE A 110 -0.79 2.01 -5.99
C ILE A 110 0.72 2.00 -5.74
N THR A 111 1.14 2.58 -4.62
CA THR A 111 2.55 2.65 -4.22
C THR A 111 2.88 1.48 -3.29
N PHE A 112 3.92 0.72 -3.62
CA PHE A 112 4.39 -0.43 -2.82
C PHE A 112 5.62 -0.04 -2.01
N LEU A 113 5.74 -0.58 -0.80
CA LEU A 113 6.85 -0.31 0.11
C LEU A 113 7.45 -1.60 0.67
N ASP A 114 8.77 -1.59 0.88
CA ASP A 114 9.49 -2.68 1.55
C ASP A 114 9.42 -2.58 3.08
N ALA A 115 10.06 -3.52 3.77
CA ALA A 115 10.11 -3.58 5.23
C ALA A 115 10.83 -2.37 5.88
N GLY A 116 11.68 -1.65 5.14
CA GLY A 116 12.27 -0.37 5.59
C GLY A 116 11.29 0.81 5.48
N GLY A 117 10.17 0.61 4.80
CA GLY A 117 9.24 1.66 4.41
C GLY A 117 9.75 2.49 3.23
N PHE A 118 10.66 1.95 2.41
CA PHE A 118 11.09 2.57 1.17
C PHE A 118 10.18 2.16 0.01
N ILE A 119 9.93 3.09 -0.91
CA ILE A 119 9.13 2.84 -2.11
C ILE A 119 9.88 1.84 -3.01
N TYR A 120 9.15 0.89 -3.60
CA TYR A 120 9.71 -0.04 -4.58
C TYR A 120 10.33 0.70 -5.77
N THR A 121 11.48 0.23 -6.22
CA THR A 121 12.15 0.74 -7.41
C THR A 121 11.39 0.35 -8.68
N SER A 122 11.68 1.04 -9.79
CA SER A 122 11.15 0.67 -11.11
C SER A 122 11.43 -0.79 -11.46
N SER A 123 12.63 -1.31 -11.14
CA SER A 123 13.00 -2.70 -11.41
C SER A 123 12.15 -3.70 -10.60
N GLN A 124 11.82 -3.38 -9.34
CA GLN A 124 10.93 -4.21 -8.54
C GLN A 124 9.50 -4.23 -9.10
N LEU A 125 9.00 -3.09 -9.57
CA LEU A 125 7.67 -3.00 -10.19
C LEU A 125 7.62 -3.71 -11.56
N GLU A 126 8.67 -3.57 -12.37
CA GLU A 126 8.81 -4.30 -13.63
C GLU A 126 8.82 -5.81 -13.42
N GLU A 127 9.50 -6.29 -12.38
CA GLU A 127 9.52 -7.71 -12.00
C GLU A 127 8.13 -8.20 -11.56
N LEU A 128 7.39 -7.39 -10.79
CA LEU A 128 6.01 -7.70 -10.40
C LEU A 128 5.10 -7.81 -11.64
N VAL A 129 5.20 -6.86 -12.57
CA VAL A 129 4.47 -6.86 -13.85
C VAL A 129 4.89 -8.06 -14.72
N ARG A 130 6.17 -8.40 -14.78
CA ARG A 130 6.66 -9.56 -15.52
C ARG A 130 6.09 -10.87 -14.98
N THR A 131 6.04 -11.01 -13.65
CA THR A 131 5.49 -12.19 -12.96
C THR A 131 4.00 -12.37 -13.28
N SER A 132 3.27 -11.28 -13.50
CA SER A 132 1.85 -11.34 -13.83
C SER A 132 1.53 -12.07 -15.15
N ARG A 133 2.49 -12.15 -16.09
CA ARG A 133 2.32 -12.87 -17.37
C ARG A 133 2.07 -14.37 -17.18
N LYS A 134 2.45 -14.91 -16.03
CA LYS A 134 2.25 -16.32 -15.67
C LYS A 134 1.11 -16.51 -14.66
N PHE A 135 0.31 -15.48 -14.39
CA PHE A 135 -0.85 -15.60 -13.51
C PHE A 135 -1.88 -16.61 -14.07
N PRO A 136 -2.50 -17.47 -13.24
CA PRO A 136 -2.34 -17.60 -11.79
C PRO A 136 -1.24 -18.57 -11.34
N LYS A 137 -0.46 -19.19 -12.24
CA LYS A 137 0.48 -20.27 -11.91
C LYS A 137 1.57 -19.88 -10.89
N ASN A 138 1.99 -18.63 -10.88
CA ASN A 138 3.03 -18.12 -9.98
C ASN A 138 2.48 -17.57 -8.65
N VAL A 139 1.17 -17.64 -8.43
CA VAL A 139 0.55 -17.09 -7.22
C VAL A 139 0.45 -18.17 -6.16
N ARG A 140 0.98 -17.87 -4.97
CA ARG A 140 0.78 -18.71 -3.80
C ARG A 140 -0.68 -18.62 -3.35
N ARG A 141 -1.30 -19.76 -3.07
CA ARG A 141 -2.62 -19.85 -2.42
C ARG A 141 -2.44 -20.49 -1.06
N ALA A 142 -2.96 -19.81 -0.04
CA ALA A 142 -3.03 -20.38 1.29
C ALA A 142 -4.14 -21.42 1.37
N GLU A 143 -3.90 -22.47 2.14
CA GLU A 143 -4.95 -23.38 2.60
C GLU A 143 -6.03 -22.61 3.37
N PRO A 144 -7.29 -23.06 3.39
CA PRO A 144 -8.39 -22.34 4.06
C PRO A 144 -8.11 -21.94 5.51
N ILE A 145 -7.42 -22.79 6.27
CA ILE A 145 -7.05 -22.53 7.68
C ILE A 145 -5.93 -21.48 7.83
N ASN A 146 -5.18 -21.23 6.77
CA ASN A 146 -4.03 -20.32 6.72
C ASN A 146 -4.33 -19.04 5.93
N ILE A 147 -5.61 -18.75 5.62
CA ILE A 147 -6.00 -17.48 5.03
C ILE A 147 -5.60 -16.35 5.99
N GLY A 148 -4.98 -15.31 5.43
CA GLY A 148 -4.53 -14.17 6.22
C GLY A 148 -5.66 -13.44 6.93
N LYS A 149 -5.32 -12.69 7.96
CA LYS A 149 -6.25 -11.91 8.77
C LYS A 149 -6.08 -10.42 8.50
N ILE A 150 -7.16 -9.66 8.67
CA ILE A 150 -7.12 -8.20 8.62
C ILE A 150 -7.40 -7.63 10.02
N SER A 151 -6.50 -6.77 10.50
CA SER A 151 -6.62 -6.11 11.80
C SER A 151 -6.53 -4.60 11.63
N SER A 152 -7.44 -3.86 12.27
CA SER A 152 -7.37 -2.39 12.33
C SER A 152 -6.39 -1.93 13.40
N ILE A 153 -5.69 -0.83 13.14
CA ILE A 153 -4.72 -0.23 14.08
C ILE A 153 -5.07 1.24 14.40
N PRO A 154 -6.20 1.50 15.09
CA PRO A 154 -6.80 2.83 15.20
C PRO A 154 -5.95 3.84 15.99
N HIS A 155 -5.19 3.41 17.00
CA HIS A 155 -4.39 4.30 17.85
C HIS A 155 -3.06 4.75 17.22
N THR A 156 -2.76 4.33 15.99
CA THR A 156 -1.47 4.59 15.35
C THR A 156 -1.26 6.07 15.05
N VAL A 157 -2.33 6.81 14.76
CA VAL A 157 -2.28 8.26 14.56
C VAL A 157 -1.75 8.95 15.81
N ASP A 158 -2.29 8.61 16.98
CA ASP A 158 -1.87 9.21 18.26
C ASP A 158 -0.41 8.89 18.58
N ILE A 159 0.02 7.65 18.31
CA ILE A 159 1.41 7.22 18.50
C ILE A 159 2.34 8.02 17.59
N TYR A 160 1.96 8.20 16.31
CA TYR A 160 2.73 8.98 15.36
C TYR A 160 2.84 10.45 15.78
N MET A 161 1.72 11.08 16.17
CA MET A 161 1.70 12.46 16.64
C MET A 161 2.56 12.68 17.89
N LYS A 162 2.64 11.68 18.79
CA LYS A 162 3.53 11.73 19.96
C LYS A 162 5.00 11.52 19.62
N ALA A 163 5.31 10.85 18.51
CA ALA A 163 6.67 10.63 18.04
C ALA A 163 7.23 11.85 17.29
N LEU A 164 6.40 12.59 16.54
CA LEU A 164 6.82 13.73 15.72
C LEU A 164 7.69 14.78 16.44
N PRO A 165 7.39 15.20 17.70
CA PRO A 165 8.20 16.18 18.41
C PRO A 165 9.66 15.76 18.64
N GLN A 166 9.97 14.46 18.54
CA GLN A 166 11.35 13.95 18.71
C GLN A 166 12.24 14.26 17.50
N PHE A 167 11.64 14.62 16.36
CA PHE A 167 12.35 14.90 15.09
C PHE A 167 12.47 16.39 14.77
N VAL A 168 11.95 17.27 15.64
CA VAL A 168 11.95 18.73 15.44
C VAL A 168 12.36 19.46 16.72
N ASN A 169 12.92 20.66 16.59
CA ASN A 169 13.25 21.49 17.75
C ASN A 169 11.98 22.23 18.24
N LYS A 170 11.25 21.61 19.17
CA LYS A 170 10.00 22.17 19.73
C LYS A 170 10.21 23.55 20.38
N ALA A 171 11.33 23.77 21.07
CA ALA A 171 11.62 25.04 21.72
C ALA A 171 11.72 26.17 20.69
N LYS A 172 12.54 26.00 19.64
CA LYS A 172 12.68 26.99 18.57
C LYS A 172 11.38 27.31 17.84
N ILE A 173 10.53 26.31 17.59
CA ILE A 173 9.23 26.52 16.95
C ILE A 173 8.32 27.35 17.85
N SER A 174 8.29 27.04 19.15
CA SER A 174 7.50 27.77 20.14
C SER A 174 7.97 29.21 20.30
N ASP A 175 9.28 29.43 20.37
CA ASP A 175 9.89 30.75 20.57
C ASP A 175 9.67 31.69 19.37
N ALA A 176 9.51 31.11 18.17
CA ALA A 176 9.30 31.87 16.94
C ALA A 176 7.92 32.53 16.83
N ASN A 177 6.96 32.21 17.73
CA ASN A 177 5.61 32.78 17.79
C ASN A 177 4.92 32.85 16.40
N LEU A 178 5.03 31.77 15.63
CA LEU A 178 4.53 31.70 14.26
C LEU A 178 3.00 31.71 14.24
N LYS A 179 2.41 32.47 13.31
CA LYS A 179 0.98 32.38 12.97
C LYS A 179 0.83 31.40 11.82
N ILE A 180 0.15 30.27 12.07
CA ILE A 180 0.07 29.14 11.12
C ILE A 180 -1.36 29.03 10.56
N VAL A 181 -1.47 28.83 9.24
CA VAL A 181 -2.70 28.44 8.53
C VAL A 181 -2.38 27.14 7.78
N VAL A 182 -3.26 26.14 7.88
CA VAL A 182 -3.13 24.81 7.27
C VAL A 182 -4.27 24.56 6.31
#